data_AF-A0A5C6PRY9-F1
#
_entry.id   AF-A0A5C6PRY9-F1
#
_cell.length_a   1.000
_cell.length_b   1.000
_cell.length_c   1.000
_cell.angle_alpha   90.00
_cell.angle_beta   90.00
_cell.angle_gamma   90.00
#
_symmetry.space_group_name_H-M   'P 1'
#
loop_
_entity.id
_entity.type
_entity.pdbx_description
1 polymer ?
#
loop_
_entity_poly.entity_id
_entity_poly.type
_entity_poly.pdbx_seq_one_letter_code
_entity_poly.pdbx_strand_id
1 'polypeptide(L)'
;MSYTYPTVDRSDRHGSPFEHNSMTFYVQAPIFVFREFMRHRMASYNEESGRYRELNPVFYVPAATRNLQQVGKPGAYDFLPGTPEQSELVRAETERTSREAYAAYKRMLDAGVAREVARIVLPLNIYSSMYVTVNARSLMNFLSLRTKREGTHFPSFPQREIEMCAEKMEDLWAELMPLTYAAFGTNGRVAP
;
A
#
# COMPACT_ATOMS: atom_id res chain seq x y z
N MET A 1 12.30 -43.72 12.29
CA MET A 1 12.76 -43.15 11.00
C MET A 1 12.35 -41.68 11.03
N SER A 2 13.23 -40.78 11.47
CA SER A 2 12.95 -39.34 11.52
C SER A 2 13.15 -38.79 10.11
N TYR A 3 12.08 -38.32 9.48
CA TYR A 3 12.17 -37.65 8.19
C TYR A 3 12.64 -36.22 8.45
N THR A 4 13.95 -35.98 8.33
CA THR A 4 14.50 -34.64 8.30
C THR A 4 14.07 -34.03 6.97
N TYR A 5 13.16 -33.05 7.01
CA TYR A 5 12.81 -32.29 5.81
C TYR A 5 14.10 -31.66 5.28
N PRO A 6 14.49 -31.90 4.01
CA PRO A 6 15.65 -31.23 3.45
C PRO A 6 15.37 -29.73 3.51
N THR A 7 16.33 -28.97 4.06
CA THR A 7 16.39 -27.53 3.89
C THR A 7 16.33 -27.28 2.38
N VAL A 8 15.23 -26.69 1.91
CA VAL A 8 15.08 -26.38 0.49
C VAL A 8 16.14 -25.36 0.15
N ASP A 9 17.25 -25.82 -0.42
CA ASP A 9 18.20 -24.98 -1.13
C ASP A 9 17.44 -24.38 -2.32
N ARG A 10 17.15 -23.07 -2.24
CA ARG A 10 16.35 -22.33 -3.23
C ARG A 10 17.21 -21.40 -4.09
N SER A 11 18.47 -21.79 -4.32
CA SER A 11 19.41 -21.08 -5.19
C SER A 11 18.93 -20.95 -6.66
N ASP A 12 18.00 -21.79 -7.12
CA ASP A 12 17.62 -21.88 -8.54
C ASP A 12 16.49 -20.93 -9.01
N ARG A 13 15.94 -20.04 -8.17
CA ARG A 13 14.80 -19.14 -8.52
C ARG A 13 13.64 -19.87 -9.22
N HIS A 14 13.33 -21.09 -8.78
CA HIS A 14 12.17 -21.84 -9.27
C HIS A 14 10.88 -21.29 -8.63
N GLY A 15 10.36 -20.18 -9.18
CA GLY A 15 9.24 -19.42 -8.62
C GLY A 15 7.83 -19.95 -8.91
N SER A 16 7.64 -20.78 -9.94
CA SER A 16 6.30 -21.24 -10.36
C SER A 16 5.50 -22.01 -9.30
N PRO A 17 6.09 -22.82 -8.40
CA PRO A 17 5.32 -23.49 -7.34
C PRO A 17 4.61 -22.51 -6.39
N PHE A 18 5.11 -21.28 -6.23
CA PHE A 18 4.51 -20.25 -5.36
C PHE A 18 3.33 -19.52 -6.03
N GLU A 19 2.97 -19.89 -7.26
CA GLU A 19 1.84 -19.31 -7.99
C GLU A 19 0.53 -20.09 -7.79
N HIS A 20 0.60 -21.33 -7.32
CA HIS A 20 -0.54 -22.24 -7.16
C HIS A 20 -1.29 -22.06 -5.84
N ASN A 21 -1.59 -20.80 -5.51
CA ASN A 21 -2.39 -20.40 -4.35
C ASN A 21 -2.99 -19.01 -4.59
N SER A 22 -3.88 -18.57 -3.71
CA SER A 22 -4.45 -17.22 -3.77
C SER A 22 -4.72 -16.68 -2.38
N MET A 23 -4.55 -15.36 -2.24
CA MET A 23 -4.94 -14.58 -1.07
C MET A 23 -5.70 -13.36 -1.57
N THR A 24 -6.88 -13.13 -1.00
CA THR A 24 -7.72 -11.97 -1.32
C THR A 24 -7.80 -11.07 -0.10
N PHE A 25 -7.41 -9.81 -0.26
CA PHE A 25 -7.43 -8.81 0.79
C PHE A 25 -8.50 -7.77 0.49
N TYR A 26 -9.30 -7.43 1.51
CA TYR A 26 -10.09 -6.21 1.51
C TYR A 26 -9.24 -5.07 2.07
N VAL A 27 -8.97 -4.06 1.25
CA VAL A 27 -8.07 -2.95 1.58
C VAL A 27 -8.86 -1.65 1.57
N GLN A 28 -8.72 -0.86 2.62
CA GLN A 28 -9.16 0.54 2.68
C GLN A 28 -7.94 1.43 2.80
N ALA A 29 -7.70 2.26 1.80
CA ALA A 29 -6.60 3.21 1.80
C ALA A 29 -6.93 4.44 0.93
N PRO A 30 -6.15 5.52 1.05
CA PRO A 30 -6.30 6.69 0.18
C PRO A 30 -6.02 6.39 -1.29
N ILE A 31 -6.62 7.17 -2.19
CA ILE A 31 -6.40 7.02 -3.64
C ILE A 31 -4.91 7.09 -4.00
N PHE A 32 -4.10 7.94 -3.36
CA PHE A 32 -2.66 8.00 -3.67
C PHE A 32 -1.93 6.67 -3.35
N VAL A 33 -2.37 5.92 -2.34
CA VAL A 33 -1.85 4.57 -2.02
C VAL A 33 -2.30 3.55 -3.06
N PHE A 34 -3.56 3.61 -3.49
CA PHE A 34 -4.09 2.72 -4.53
C PHE A 34 -3.38 2.87 -5.87
N ARG A 35 -2.98 4.10 -6.22
CA ARG A 35 -2.17 4.36 -7.43
C ARG A 35 -0.81 3.63 -7.40
N GLU A 36 -0.24 3.40 -6.22
CA GLU A 36 0.98 2.61 -6.07
C GLU A 36 0.72 1.11 -6.05
N PHE A 37 -0.36 0.66 -5.42
CA PHE A 37 -0.82 -0.74 -5.44
C PHE A 37 -1.02 -1.23 -6.87
N MET A 38 -1.82 -0.51 -7.65
CA MET A 38 -2.25 -0.91 -9.00
C MET A 38 -1.11 -0.88 -10.04
N ARG A 39 0.13 -0.56 -9.64
CA ARG A 39 1.32 -0.80 -10.47
C ARG A 39 1.74 -2.26 -10.50
N HIS A 40 1.30 -3.06 -9.53
CA HIS A 40 1.58 -4.49 -9.46
C HIS A 40 0.58 -5.27 -10.31
N ARG A 41 1.00 -5.55 -11.54
CA ARG A 41 0.15 -6.09 -12.63
C ARG A 41 -0.18 -7.58 -12.48
N MET A 42 0.59 -8.32 -11.67
CA MET A 42 0.33 -9.74 -11.39
C MET A 42 -0.66 -9.90 -10.22
N ALA A 43 -1.79 -9.20 -10.32
CA ALA A 43 -2.82 -9.16 -9.29
C ALA A 43 -4.18 -8.87 -9.94
N SER A 44 -5.27 -9.18 -9.23
CA SER A 44 -6.62 -8.82 -9.65
C SER A 44 -7.20 -7.79 -8.69
N TYR A 45 -7.68 -6.67 -9.22
CA TYR A 45 -8.23 -5.55 -8.44
C TYR A 45 -9.70 -5.34 -8.74
N ASN A 46 -10.49 -5.02 -7.71
CA ASN A 46 -11.82 -4.46 -7.85
C ASN A 46 -12.00 -3.32 -6.85
N GLU A 47 -12.04 -2.09 -7.34
CA GLU A 47 -12.15 -0.87 -6.53
C GLU A 47 -13.57 -0.30 -6.54
N GLU A 48 -14.00 0.26 -5.41
CA GLU A 48 -15.18 1.12 -5.35
C GLU A 48 -15.09 2.27 -6.35
N SER A 49 -16.15 2.45 -7.16
CA SER A 49 -16.17 3.46 -8.22
C SER A 49 -17.00 4.67 -7.84
N GLY A 50 -16.34 5.83 -7.72
CA GLY A 50 -17.01 7.12 -7.58
C GLY A 50 -17.86 7.56 -8.80
N ARG A 51 -17.92 6.75 -9.88
CA ARG A 51 -18.88 6.97 -10.99
C ARG A 51 -20.27 6.45 -10.61
N TYR A 52 -20.28 5.33 -9.88
CA TYR A 52 -21.51 4.61 -9.55
C TYR A 52 -22.06 4.99 -8.17
N ARG A 53 -21.19 5.42 -7.24
CA ARG A 53 -21.56 5.84 -5.88
C ARG A 53 -21.06 7.23 -5.52
N GLU A 54 -21.78 7.87 -4.58
CA GLU A 54 -21.25 9.00 -3.83
C GLU A 54 -20.14 8.49 -2.90
N LEU A 55 -18.98 9.16 -2.91
CA LEU A 55 -17.85 8.78 -2.07
C LEU A 55 -18.06 9.30 -0.65
N ASN A 56 -17.70 8.49 0.36
CA ASN A 56 -17.80 8.89 1.75
C ASN A 56 -16.78 10.00 2.09
N PRO A 57 -17.09 10.91 3.03
CA PRO A 57 -16.20 12.00 3.46
C PRO A 57 -15.08 11.52 4.40
N VAL A 58 -14.38 10.45 4.02
CA VAL A 58 -13.29 9.86 4.79
C VAL A 58 -11.98 10.19 4.10
N PHE A 59 -11.10 10.90 4.80
CA PHE A 59 -9.85 11.41 4.25
C PHE A 59 -8.68 11.02 5.14
N TYR A 60 -7.55 10.72 4.53
CA TYR A 60 -6.31 10.47 5.25
C TYR A 60 -5.68 11.77 5.72
N VAL A 61 -5.31 11.75 7.00
CA VAL A 61 -4.51 12.76 7.66
C VAL A 61 -3.32 12.02 8.28
N PRO A 62 -2.08 12.40 7.97
CA PRO A 62 -0.91 11.78 8.59
C PRO A 62 -0.94 11.87 10.11
N ALA A 63 -0.57 10.79 10.79
CA ALA A 63 -0.34 10.82 12.23
C ALA A 63 0.90 11.68 12.56
N ALA A 64 0.96 12.22 13.79
CA ALA A 64 2.12 13.02 14.24
C ALA A 64 3.46 12.25 14.22
N THR A 65 3.41 10.91 14.21
CA THR A 65 4.58 10.04 14.09
C THR A 65 5.07 9.86 12.64
N ARG A 66 4.34 10.39 11.65
CA ARG A 66 4.75 10.33 10.24
C ARG A 66 5.91 11.29 10.01
N ASN A 67 7.05 10.77 9.56
CA ASN A 67 8.19 11.59 9.15
C ASN A 67 7.77 12.55 8.02
N LEU A 68 8.16 13.82 8.11
CA LEU A 68 7.71 14.89 7.20
C LEU A 68 8.85 15.50 6.38
N GLN A 69 10.08 15.42 6.86
CA GLN A 69 11.21 16.05 6.21
C GLN A 69 11.90 15.06 5.29
N GLN A 70 12.02 15.42 4.02
CA GLN A 70 12.73 14.63 3.02
C GLN A 70 14.14 15.19 2.85
N VAL A 71 15.16 14.35 3.06
CA VAL A 71 16.57 14.70 2.89
C VAL A 71 17.26 13.70 1.98
N GLY A 72 18.39 14.07 1.38
CA GLY A 72 19.15 13.22 0.47
C GLY A 72 18.95 13.56 -1.02
N LYS A 73 19.19 12.60 -1.90
CA LYS A 73 19.21 12.79 -3.36
C LYS A 73 18.05 12.02 -4.01
N PRO A 74 17.58 12.43 -5.21
CA PRO A 74 16.62 11.66 -5.99
C PRO A 74 17.02 10.18 -6.10
N GLY A 75 16.14 9.28 -5.65
CA GLY A 75 16.37 7.83 -5.62
C GLY A 75 17.01 7.28 -4.34
N ALA A 76 17.45 8.16 -3.42
CA ALA A 76 17.98 7.80 -2.10
C ALA A 76 17.57 8.89 -1.10
N TYR A 77 16.29 8.88 -0.73
CA TYR A 77 15.73 9.81 0.25
C TYR A 77 15.63 9.15 1.63
N ASP A 78 16.04 9.90 2.64
CA ASP A 78 15.68 9.62 4.02
C ASP A 78 14.54 10.54 4.43
N PHE A 79 13.59 9.98 5.17
CA PHE A 79 12.49 10.73 5.76
C PHE A 79 12.74 10.85 7.25
N LEU A 80 12.83 12.08 7.75
CA LEU A 80 13.09 12.40 9.15
C LEU A 80 11.82 12.94 9.84
N PRO A 81 11.71 12.82 11.17
CA PRO A 81 10.64 13.44 11.93
C PRO A 81 10.51 14.93 11.62
N GLY A 82 9.28 15.42 11.50
CA GLY A 82 9.01 16.86 11.44
C GLY A 82 9.00 17.49 12.83
N THR A 83 8.98 18.82 12.88
CA THR A 83 8.71 19.53 14.14
C THR A 83 7.22 19.41 14.51
N PRO A 84 6.85 19.67 15.79
CA PRO A 84 5.45 19.76 16.19
C PRO A 84 4.64 20.76 15.33
N GLU A 85 5.24 21.91 15.00
CA GLU A 85 4.62 22.95 14.17
C GLU A 85 4.39 22.47 12.74
N GLN A 86 5.34 21.72 12.16
CA GLN A 86 5.16 21.11 10.84
C GLN A 86 4.04 20.06 10.85
N SER A 87 3.96 19.27 11.92
CA SER A 87 2.92 18.24 12.06
C SER A 87 1.53 18.87 12.18
N GLU A 88 1.41 19.93 12.98
CA GLU A 88 0.16 20.67 13.12
C GLU A 88 -0.22 21.40 11.84
N LEU A 89 0.74 22.01 11.13
CA LEU A 89 0.49 22.64 9.84
C LEU A 89 -0.06 21.62 8.83
N VAL A 90 0.58 20.45 8.69
CA VAL A 90 0.13 19.40 7.77
C VAL A 90 -1.28 18.94 8.14
N ARG A 91 -1.56 18.72 9.43
CA ARG A 91 -2.88 18.31 9.91
C ARG A 91 -3.94 19.36 9.58
N ALA A 92 -3.71 20.61 9.97
CA ALA A 92 -4.65 21.71 9.79
C ALA A 92 -4.96 21.97 8.32
N GLU A 93 -3.94 22.05 7.45
CA GLU A 93 -4.14 22.27 6.01
C GLU A 93 -4.84 21.08 5.35
N THR A 94 -4.47 19.85 5.69
CA THR A 94 -5.11 18.65 5.14
C THR A 94 -6.59 18.60 5.51
N GLU A 95 -6.94 18.85 6.77
CA GLU A 95 -8.33 18.87 7.23
C GLU A 95 -9.13 20.00 6.57
N ARG A 96 -8.57 21.22 6.52
CA ARG A 96 -9.21 22.39 5.91
C ARG A 96 -9.54 22.13 4.45
N THR A 97 -8.56 21.72 3.65
CA THR A 97 -8.75 21.46 2.21
C THR A 97 -9.68 20.27 1.96
N SER A 98 -9.60 19.21 2.76
CA SER A 98 -10.50 18.06 2.61
C SER A 98 -11.96 18.45 2.85
N ARG A 99 -12.24 19.27 3.88
CA ARG A 99 -13.58 19.79 4.16
C ARG A 99 -14.09 20.69 3.04
N GLU A 100 -13.26 21.60 2.56
CA GLU A 100 -13.62 22.52 1.47
C GLU A 100 -13.93 21.77 0.17
N ALA A 101 -13.07 20.81 -0.20
CA ALA A 101 -13.26 19.98 -1.39
C ALA A 101 -14.53 19.13 -1.30
N TYR A 102 -14.81 18.52 -0.14
CA TYR A 102 -16.03 17.75 0.03
C TYR A 102 -17.28 18.62 -0.01
N ALA A 103 -17.24 19.83 0.57
CA ALA A 103 -18.33 20.78 0.46
C ALA A 103 -18.58 21.21 -1.00
N ALA A 104 -17.52 21.42 -1.78
CA ALA A 104 -17.63 21.70 -3.21
C ALA A 104 -18.23 20.50 -3.98
N TYR A 105 -17.78 19.29 -3.68
CA TYR A 105 -18.32 18.05 -4.24
C TYR A 105 -19.82 17.93 -3.98
N LYS A 106 -20.28 18.15 -2.73
CA LYS A 106 -21.70 18.13 -2.38
C LYS A 106 -22.49 19.19 -3.13
N ARG A 107 -22.02 20.44 -3.20
CA ARG A 107 -22.68 21.49 -4.00
C ARG A 107 -22.85 21.10 -5.46
N MET A 108 -21.85 20.45 -6.08
CA MET A 108 -21.95 19.96 -7.45
C MET A 108 -23.01 18.85 -7.58
N LEU A 109 -23.03 17.89 -6.65
CA LEU A 109 -24.04 16.83 -6.64
C LEU A 109 -25.46 17.38 -6.45
N ASP A 110 -25.64 18.30 -5.51
CA ASP A 110 -26.94 18.93 -5.20
C ASP A 110 -27.45 19.76 -6.40
N ALA A 111 -26.54 20.28 -7.22
CA ALA A 111 -26.84 20.95 -8.49
C ALA A 111 -27.09 19.97 -9.67
N GLY A 112 -27.10 18.66 -9.43
CA GLY A 112 -27.36 17.64 -10.45
C GLY A 112 -26.17 17.29 -11.35
N VAL A 113 -24.95 17.72 -11.01
CA VAL A 113 -23.74 17.35 -11.76
C VAL A 113 -23.49 15.85 -11.63
N ALA A 114 -23.19 15.19 -12.75
CA ALA A 114 -22.88 13.75 -12.76
C ALA A 114 -21.74 13.41 -11.81
N ARG A 115 -21.86 12.30 -11.05
CA ARG A 115 -20.88 11.88 -10.04
C ARG A 115 -19.46 11.78 -10.57
N GLU A 116 -19.31 11.29 -11.81
CA GLU A 116 -17.99 11.11 -12.42
C GLU A 116 -17.27 12.44 -12.72
N VAL A 117 -18.04 13.52 -12.90
CA VAL A 117 -17.55 14.89 -13.07
C VAL A 117 -17.41 15.58 -11.71
N ALA A 118 -18.41 15.50 -10.83
CA ALA A 118 -18.39 16.16 -9.52
C ALA A 118 -17.18 15.74 -8.68
N ARG A 119 -16.81 14.46 -8.72
CA ARG A 119 -15.69 13.90 -7.93
C ARG A 119 -14.31 14.44 -8.30
N ILE A 120 -14.13 15.13 -9.43
CA ILE A 120 -12.81 15.60 -9.87
C ILE A 120 -12.21 16.65 -8.91
N VAL A 121 -13.04 17.27 -8.08
CA VAL A 121 -12.60 18.22 -7.03
C VAL A 121 -12.04 17.52 -5.80
N LEU A 122 -12.27 16.22 -5.63
CA LEU A 122 -11.85 15.48 -4.45
C LEU A 122 -10.34 15.22 -4.46
N PRO A 123 -9.63 15.50 -3.36
CA PRO A 123 -8.19 15.30 -3.26
C PRO A 123 -7.82 13.81 -3.21
N LEU A 124 -6.56 13.49 -3.56
CA LEU A 124 -6.05 12.13 -3.59
C LEU A 124 -5.97 11.44 -2.21
N ASN A 125 -6.11 12.20 -1.10
CA ASN A 125 -6.15 11.65 0.24
C ASN A 125 -7.54 11.10 0.64
N ILE A 126 -8.57 11.22 -0.21
CA ILE A 126 -9.85 10.55 0.04
C ILE A 126 -9.67 9.04 0.06
N TYR A 127 -10.33 8.36 1.01
CA TYR A 127 -10.33 6.91 1.10
C TYR A 127 -11.17 6.28 -0.01
N SER A 128 -10.69 5.15 -0.48
CA SER A 128 -11.42 4.20 -1.32
C SER A 128 -11.30 2.81 -0.69
N SER A 129 -12.04 1.86 -1.24
CA SER A 129 -11.98 0.46 -0.85
C SER A 129 -11.78 -0.42 -2.07
N MET A 130 -10.99 -1.48 -1.93
CA MET A 130 -10.81 -2.46 -3.00
C MET A 130 -10.65 -3.88 -2.46
N TYR A 131 -11.04 -4.86 -3.27
CA TYR A 131 -10.50 -6.20 -3.19
C TYR A 131 -9.25 -6.30 -4.06
N VAL A 132 -8.18 -6.87 -3.51
CA VAL A 132 -6.98 -7.25 -4.27
C VAL A 132 -6.68 -8.72 -4.05
N THR A 133 -6.46 -9.46 -5.14
CA THR A 133 -6.09 -10.88 -5.09
C THR A 133 -4.72 -11.09 -5.69
N VAL A 134 -3.86 -11.83 -4.98
CA VAL A 134 -2.49 -12.19 -5.37
C VAL A 134 -2.20 -13.65 -5.02
N ASN A 135 -1.32 -14.30 -5.77
CA ASN A 135 -0.65 -15.52 -5.31
C ASN A 135 0.60 -15.17 -4.48
N ALA A 136 1.24 -16.17 -3.86
CA ALA A 136 2.39 -15.92 -2.99
C ALA A 136 3.61 -15.38 -3.75
N ARG A 137 3.84 -15.80 -5.00
CA ARG A 137 4.93 -15.24 -5.82
C ARG A 137 4.75 -13.74 -6.06
N SER A 138 3.55 -13.33 -6.44
CA SER A 138 3.20 -11.93 -6.65
C SER A 138 3.27 -11.13 -5.36
N LEU A 139 2.82 -11.70 -4.24
CA LEU A 139 2.94 -11.06 -2.93
C LEU A 139 4.40 -10.85 -2.54
N MET A 140 5.29 -11.83 -2.72
CA MET A 140 6.73 -11.66 -2.46
C MET A 140 7.33 -10.54 -3.31
N ASN A 141 6.95 -10.42 -4.59
CA ASN A 141 7.37 -9.31 -5.45
C ASN A 141 6.78 -7.96 -5.00
N PHE A 142 5.54 -7.96 -4.50
CA PHE A 142 4.94 -6.78 -3.90
C PHE A 142 5.74 -6.32 -2.68
N LEU A 143 6.05 -7.25 -1.76
CA LEU A 143 6.78 -6.97 -0.52
C LEU A 143 8.21 -6.51 -0.76
N SER A 144 8.92 -7.09 -1.75
CA SER A 144 10.29 -6.66 -2.10
C SER A 144 10.36 -5.22 -2.56
N LEU A 145 9.28 -4.69 -3.15
CA LEU A 145 9.19 -3.31 -3.62
C LEU A 145 8.48 -2.37 -2.64
N ARG A 146 7.63 -2.91 -1.75
CA ARG A 146 6.75 -2.12 -0.88
C ARG A 146 7.08 -2.21 0.61
N THR A 147 8.23 -2.77 0.98
CA THR A 147 8.75 -2.72 2.36
C THR A 147 10.20 -2.25 2.41
N LYS A 148 10.56 -1.48 3.44
CA LYS A 148 11.94 -1.15 3.82
C LYS A 148 12.36 -2.09 4.95
N ARG A 149 13.21 -3.07 4.64
CA ARG A 149 13.78 -4.01 5.62
C ARG A 149 15.29 -4.03 5.51
N GLU A 150 15.97 -4.00 6.65
CA GLU A 150 17.41 -4.21 6.73
C GLU A 150 17.79 -5.60 6.20
N GLY A 151 18.96 -5.73 5.57
CA GLY A 151 19.43 -6.99 5.00
C GLY A 151 18.76 -7.43 3.70
N THR A 152 17.85 -6.63 3.13
CA THR A 152 17.28 -6.88 1.80
C THR A 152 18.34 -6.75 0.71
N HIS A 153 18.37 -7.68 -0.26
CA HIS A 153 19.37 -7.68 -1.33
C HIS A 153 19.22 -6.46 -2.27
N PHE A 154 17.99 -6.04 -2.56
CA PHE A 154 17.68 -4.81 -3.29
C PHE A 154 16.84 -3.86 -2.41
N PRO A 155 17.45 -2.88 -1.73
CA PRO A 155 16.71 -1.94 -0.90
C PRO A 155 15.64 -1.18 -1.69
N SER A 156 14.43 -1.10 -1.12
CA SER A 156 13.34 -0.27 -1.64
C SER A 156 13.03 0.90 -0.70
N PHE A 157 12.46 1.96 -1.27
CA PHE A 157 12.09 3.19 -0.59
C PHE A 157 10.62 3.54 -0.85
N PRO A 158 9.68 2.67 -0.45
CA PRO A 158 8.25 2.91 -0.66
C PRO A 158 7.76 4.10 0.16
N GLN A 159 6.66 4.71 -0.28
CA GLN A 159 5.93 5.63 0.58
C GLN A 159 5.44 4.87 1.83
N ARG A 160 5.52 5.49 3.02
CA ARG A 160 5.15 4.83 4.28
C ARG A 160 3.73 4.26 4.25
N GLU A 161 2.80 4.94 3.59
CA GLU A 161 1.40 4.56 3.58
C GLU A 161 1.13 3.24 2.81
N ILE A 162 1.81 2.98 1.68
CA ILE A 162 1.72 1.66 1.03
C ILE A 162 2.50 0.59 1.81
N GLU A 163 3.59 0.97 2.46
CA GLU A 163 4.34 0.07 3.34
C GLU A 163 3.49 -0.41 4.52
N MET A 164 2.67 0.44 5.12
CA MET A 164 1.72 0.05 6.18
C MET A 164 0.73 -1.02 5.71
N CYS A 165 0.28 -0.95 4.45
CA CYS A 165 -0.55 -2.00 3.86
C CYS A 165 0.26 -3.27 3.61
N ALA A 166 1.49 -3.13 3.12
CA ALA A 166 2.39 -4.24 2.85
C ALA A 166 2.73 -5.03 4.11
N GLU A 167 3.02 -4.36 5.22
CA GLU A 167 3.27 -4.96 6.54
C GLU A 167 2.08 -5.81 6.99
N LYS A 168 0.85 -5.27 6.91
CA LYS A 168 -0.37 -6.02 7.28
C LYS A 168 -0.61 -7.24 6.37
N MET A 169 -0.34 -7.12 5.08
CA MET A 169 -0.44 -8.24 4.14
C MET A 169 0.63 -9.31 4.40
N GLU A 170 1.84 -8.87 4.77
CA GLU A 170 2.97 -9.74 5.15
C GLU A 170 2.67 -10.50 6.44
N ASP A 171 2.13 -9.84 7.46
CA ASP A 171 1.77 -10.47 8.74
C ASP A 171 0.75 -11.60 8.54
N LEU A 172 -0.32 -11.34 7.78
CA LEU A 172 -1.32 -12.35 7.43
C LEU A 172 -0.72 -13.51 6.61
N TRP A 173 0.20 -13.20 5.69
CA TRP A 173 0.86 -14.22 4.88
C TRP A 173 1.83 -15.09 5.69
N ALA A 174 2.52 -14.51 6.66
CA ALA A 174 3.44 -15.23 7.54
C ALA A 174 2.73 -16.31 8.35
N GLU A 175 1.47 -16.08 8.75
CA GLU A 175 0.63 -17.09 9.40
C GLU A 175 0.22 -18.22 8.46
N LEU A 176 -0.12 -17.89 7.20
CA LEU A 176 -0.60 -18.87 6.22
C LEU A 176 0.52 -19.73 5.63
N MET A 177 1.71 -19.16 5.43
CA MET A 177 2.83 -19.82 4.74
C MET A 177 4.18 -19.58 5.46
N PRO A 178 4.31 -19.98 6.74
CA PRO A 178 5.46 -19.62 7.58
C PRO A 178 6.81 -20.09 7.02
N LEU A 179 6.86 -21.28 6.40
CA LEU A 179 8.08 -21.80 5.78
C LEU A 179 8.50 -20.99 4.55
N THR A 180 7.52 -20.51 3.75
CA THR A 180 7.81 -19.67 2.59
C THR A 180 8.22 -18.27 3.01
N TYR A 181 7.55 -17.71 4.03
CA TYR A 181 7.92 -16.44 4.64
C TYR A 181 9.35 -16.45 5.19
N ALA A 182 9.69 -17.47 5.99
CA ALA A 182 11.05 -17.63 6.53
C ALA A 182 12.08 -17.72 5.40
N ALA A 183 11.82 -18.54 4.38
CA ALA A 183 12.70 -18.67 3.23
C ALA A 183 12.83 -17.37 2.42
N PHE A 184 11.76 -16.59 2.26
CA PHE A 184 11.80 -15.29 1.61
C PHE A 184 12.71 -14.32 2.37
N GLY A 185 12.61 -14.30 3.71
CA GLY A 185 13.48 -13.52 4.58
C GLY A 185 14.96 -13.90 4.46
N THR A 186 15.29 -15.19 4.58
CA THR A 186 16.68 -15.66 4.51
C THR A 186 17.33 -15.46 3.13
N ASN A 187 16.53 -15.42 2.06
CA ASN A 187 17.00 -15.21 0.69
C ASN A 187 16.95 -13.73 0.26
N GLY A 188 17.18 -12.82 1.23
CA GLY A 188 17.35 -11.39 0.95
C GLY A 188 16.08 -10.70 0.44
N ARG A 189 14.90 -11.28 0.73
CA ARG A 189 13.57 -10.74 0.34
C ARG A 189 13.41 -10.50 -1.16
N VAL A 190 14.02 -11.37 -1.97
CA VAL A 190 13.86 -11.39 -3.43
C VAL A 190 12.81 -12.43 -3.79
N ALA A 191 11.83 -12.06 -4.61
CA ALA A 191 10.85 -13.01 -5.13
C ALA A 191 11.54 -14.04 -6.05
N PRO A 192 11.24 -15.35 -5.91
CA PRO A 192 11.77 -16.39 -6.78
C PRO A 192 11.18 -16.32 -8.20
#